data_AF-A0A2D4LBV6-F1
#
_entry.id   AF-A0A2D4LBV6-F1
#
_cell.length_a   1.000
_cell.length_b   1.000
_cell.length_c   1.000
_cell.angle_alpha   90.00
_cell.angle_beta   90.00
_cell.angle_gamma   90.00
#
_symmetry.space_group_name_H-M   'P 1'
#
loop_
_entity.id
_entity.type
_entity.pdbx_description
1 polymer ?
#
loop_
_entity_poly.entity_id
_entity_poly.type
_entity_poly.pdbx_seq_one_letter_code
_entity_poly.pdbx_strand_id
1 'polypeptide(L)'
;TCPNDKMEVEKNGQKICQLCEGLCPKACEGTGIGSKYQTVDSSNIHRFINCTKILGNLDFLITGLEGDPWHNINALDPEKLNVFRTVREITGYLNIQSWPKHMQNFSIFSICACVARGKWSDSPVWRTAGCC
;
A
#
# COMPACT_ATOMS: atom_id res chain seq x y z
N THR A 1 -6.27 -0.99 25.64
CA THR A 1 -5.14 -0.83 24.71
C THR A 1 -4.14 -1.93 24.97
N CYS A 2 -3.82 -2.73 23.96
CA CYS A 2 -2.88 -3.83 24.06
C CYS A 2 -1.42 -3.37 23.87
N PRO A 3 -0.44 -4.10 24.42
CA PRO A 3 0.98 -3.92 24.10
C PRO A 3 1.27 -4.07 22.59
N ASN A 4 2.37 -3.51 22.10
CA ASN A 4 2.72 -3.47 20.66
C ASN A 4 2.84 -4.84 19.98
N ASP A 5 3.06 -5.91 20.74
CA ASP A 5 3.16 -7.31 20.28
C ASP A 5 1.81 -8.05 20.32
N LYS A 6 0.73 -7.37 20.71
CA LYS A 6 -0.60 -7.97 20.89
C LYS A 6 -1.70 -7.15 20.22
N MET A 7 -2.68 -7.85 19.66
CA MET A 7 -3.89 -7.25 19.10
C MET A 7 -5.09 -7.47 20.02
N GLU A 8 -5.96 -6.46 20.10
CA GLU A 8 -7.23 -6.56 20.82
C GLU A 8 -8.21 -7.39 19.99
N VAL A 9 -8.70 -8.48 20.58
CA VAL A 9 -9.73 -9.33 19.99
C VAL A 9 -10.87 -9.50 20.97
N GLU A 10 -12.09 -9.59 20.46
CA GLU A 10 -13.27 -9.86 21.27
C GLU A 10 -13.53 -11.36 21.31
N LYS A 11 -13.47 -11.97 22.50
CA LYS A 11 -13.75 -13.39 22.71
C LYS A 11 -14.67 -13.52 23.91
N ASN A 12 -15.83 -14.15 23.72
CA ASN A 12 -16.86 -14.32 24.75
C ASN A 12 -17.32 -12.99 25.39
N GLY A 13 -17.41 -11.91 24.60
CA GLY A 13 -17.81 -10.57 25.08
C GLY A 13 -16.75 -9.84 25.91
N GLN A 14 -15.53 -10.39 26.01
CA GLN A 14 -14.41 -9.77 26.68
C GLN A 14 -13.33 -9.36 25.67
N LYS A 15 -12.77 -8.17 25.84
CA LYS A 15 -11.64 -7.67 25.07
C LYS A 15 -10.35 -8.27 25.62
N ILE A 16 -9.69 -9.10 24.81
CA ILE A 16 -8.47 -9.83 25.20
C ILE A 16 -7.33 -9.43 24.27
N CYS A 17 -6.12 -9.30 24.81
CA CYS A 17 -4.92 -9.06 24.02
C CYS A 17 -4.28 -10.39 23.61
N GLN A 18 -4.38 -10.77 22.34
CA GLN A 18 -3.73 -11.95 21.79
C GLN A 18 -2.44 -11.58 21.08
N LEU A 19 -1.44 -12.47 21.13
CA LEU A 19 -0.20 -12.29 20.39
C LEU A 19 -0.49 -12.24 18.89
N CYS A 20 0.14 -11.33 18.16
CA CYS A 20 -0.04 -11.24 16.73
C CYS A 20 0.60 -12.44 16.02
N GLU A 21 -0.11 -13.06 15.07
CA GLU A 21 0.47 -14.06 14.17
C GLU A 21 1.31 -13.35 13.09
N GLY A 22 2.56 -13.03 13.44
CA GLY A 22 3.49 -12.27 12.61
C GLY A 22 3.53 -10.79 12.99
N LEU A 23 3.39 -9.88 12.01
CA LEU A 23 3.37 -8.43 12.26
C LEU A 23 2.03 -8.02 12.87
N CYS A 24 2.08 -7.23 13.95
CA CYS A 24 0.87 -6.70 14.55
C CYS A 24 0.12 -5.75 13.63
N PRO A 25 -1.23 -5.73 13.71
CA PRO A 25 -2.04 -4.84 12.90
C PRO A 25 -1.65 -3.38 13.11
N LYS A 26 -1.05 -2.77 12.09
CA LYS A 26 -0.74 -1.33 12.05
C LYS A 26 -1.56 -0.70 10.93
N ALA A 27 -2.48 0.17 11.32
CA ALA A 27 -3.28 0.95 10.40
C ALA A 27 -2.55 2.24 10.02
N CYS A 28 -2.50 2.55 8.74
CA CYS A 28 -1.81 3.72 8.19
C CYS A 28 -2.73 4.46 7.23
N GLU A 29 -2.70 5.79 7.27
CA GLU A 29 -3.47 6.63 6.34
C GLU A 29 -2.94 6.48 4.91
N GLY A 30 -3.86 6.32 3.97
CA GLY A 30 -3.59 6.21 2.55
C GLY A 30 -3.42 7.56 1.85
N THR A 31 -3.62 7.55 0.53
CA THR A 31 -3.51 8.70 -0.36
C THR A 31 -4.85 9.04 -1.02
N GLY A 32 -4.83 10.14 -1.78
CA GLY A 32 -5.92 10.57 -2.65
C GLY A 32 -6.71 11.75 -2.07
N ILE A 33 -7.90 11.98 -2.61
CA ILE A 33 -8.75 13.11 -2.23
C ILE A 33 -9.10 13.03 -0.74
N GLY A 34 -8.85 14.12 -0.01
CA GLY A 34 -9.07 14.21 1.44
C GLY A 34 -7.92 13.69 2.31
N SER A 35 -6.88 13.09 1.70
CA SER A 35 -5.64 12.72 2.40
C SER A 35 -4.59 13.83 2.28
N LYS A 36 -3.60 13.82 3.19
CA LYS A 36 -2.46 14.77 3.13
C LYS A 36 -1.64 14.64 1.83
N TYR A 37 -1.59 13.44 1.27
CA TYR A 37 -0.81 13.12 0.07
C TYR A 37 -1.73 12.64 -1.05
N GLN A 38 -1.52 13.17 -2.25
CA GLN A 38 -2.27 12.74 -3.44
C GLN A 38 -1.70 11.47 -4.08
N THR A 39 -0.42 11.16 -3.85
CA THR A 39 0.24 9.96 -4.36
C THR A 39 1.33 9.50 -3.40
N VAL A 40 1.72 8.23 -3.49
CA VAL A 40 2.91 7.71 -2.82
C VAL A 40 4.15 8.28 -3.50
N ASP A 41 5.03 8.90 -2.72
CA ASP A 41 6.24 9.57 -3.23
C ASP A 41 7.44 9.36 -2.28
N SER A 42 8.60 9.85 -2.70
CA SER A 42 9.85 9.70 -1.95
C SER A 42 9.85 10.38 -0.58
N SER A 43 8.99 11.38 -0.37
CA SER A 43 8.83 12.09 0.90
C SER A 43 7.93 11.34 1.88
N ASN A 44 6.99 10.50 1.42
CA ASN A 44 5.97 9.91 2.27
C ASN A 44 6.06 8.38 2.44
N ILE A 45 6.79 7.68 1.55
CA ILE A 45 6.81 6.21 1.52
C ILE A 45 7.23 5.55 2.85
N HIS A 46 8.12 6.21 3.60
CA HIS A 46 8.61 5.72 4.89
C HIS A 46 7.50 5.57 5.94
N ARG A 47 6.36 6.27 5.78
CA ARG A 47 5.20 6.16 6.68
C ARG A 47 4.54 4.78 6.60
N PHE A 48 4.73 4.08 5.47
CA PHE A 48 4.13 2.77 5.22
C PHE A 48 4.94 1.60 5.78
N ILE A 49 6.09 1.85 6.43
CA ILE A 49 6.91 0.80 7.05
C ILE A 49 6.09 0.03 8.09
N ASN A 50 6.05 -1.30 7.93
CA ASN A 50 5.31 -2.24 8.78
C ASN A 50 3.80 -2.02 8.83
N CYS A 51 3.21 -1.28 7.87
CA CYS A 51 1.76 -1.15 7.79
C CYS A 51 1.16 -2.46 7.28
N THR A 52 0.11 -2.92 7.95
CA THR A 52 -0.64 -4.12 7.56
C THR A 52 -2.01 -3.76 6.98
N LYS A 53 -2.53 -2.59 7.33
CA LYS A 53 -3.82 -2.07 6.86
C LYS A 53 -3.68 -0.62 6.42
N ILE A 54 -4.19 -0.30 5.23
CA ILE A 54 -4.29 1.07 4.73
C ILE A 54 -5.72 1.57 4.90
N LEU A 55 -5.88 2.70 5.59
CA LEU A 55 -7.13 3.42 5.73
C LEU A 55 -7.25 4.41 4.57
N GLY A 56 -8.13 4.12 3.63
CA GLY A 56 -8.29 4.89 2.39
C GLY A 56 -7.67 4.20 1.19
N ASN A 57 -7.05 4.97 0.30
CA ASN A 57 -6.59 4.50 -1.00
C ASN A 57 -5.06 4.43 -1.08
N LEU A 58 -4.54 3.82 -2.14
CA LEU A 58 -3.15 3.98 -2.56
C LEU A 58 -3.11 4.40 -4.02
N ASP A 59 -2.44 5.51 -4.29
CA ASP A 59 -2.29 6.13 -5.60
C ASP A 59 -0.82 6.18 -5.98
N PHE A 60 -0.47 5.48 -7.06
CA PHE A 60 0.86 5.49 -7.67
C PHE A 60 0.80 6.25 -8.99
N LEU A 61 0.98 7.57 -8.92
CA LEU A 61 0.99 8.48 -10.06
C LEU A 61 2.41 8.65 -10.61
N ILE A 62 2.50 9.16 -11.83
CA ILE A 62 3.78 9.44 -12.50
C ILE A 62 4.64 10.38 -11.64
N THR A 63 4.05 11.45 -11.12
CA THR A 63 4.74 12.45 -10.28
C THR A 63 5.28 11.89 -8.97
N GLY A 64 4.65 10.85 -8.41
CA GLY A 64 5.13 10.20 -7.20
C GLY A 64 6.34 9.31 -7.44
N LEU A 65 6.35 8.59 -8.57
CA LEU A 65 7.41 7.65 -8.92
C LEU A 65 8.60 8.31 -9.60
N GLU A 66 8.35 9.18 -10.58
CA GLU A 66 9.41 9.88 -11.34
C GLU A 66 9.90 11.14 -10.61
N GLY A 67 9.15 11.60 -9.60
CA GLY A 67 9.41 12.83 -8.87
C GLY A 67 8.60 14.00 -9.44
N ASP A 68 8.54 15.05 -8.64
CA ASP A 68 7.85 16.30 -8.96
C ASP A 68 8.79 17.48 -8.72
N PRO A 69 9.46 18.00 -9.78
CA PRO A 69 10.35 19.13 -9.66
C PRO A 69 9.68 20.42 -9.16
N TRP A 70 8.38 20.61 -9.43
CA TRP A 70 7.65 21.80 -8.97
C TRP A 70 7.51 21.82 -7.46
N HIS A 71 7.32 20.66 -6.84
CA HIS A 71 7.19 20.49 -5.40
C HIS A 71 8.48 19.99 -4.74
N ASN A 72 9.60 19.98 -5.47
CA ASN A 72 10.91 19.51 -5.01
C ASN A 72 10.89 18.07 -4.45
N ILE A 73 10.11 17.20 -5.08
CA ILE A 73 10.00 15.77 -4.74
C ILE A 73 10.93 15.00 -5.67
N ASN A 74 11.92 14.30 -5.10
CA ASN A 74 12.80 13.43 -5.87
C ASN A 74 12.06 12.18 -6.36
N ALA A 75 12.56 11.57 -7.43
CA ALA A 75 12.13 10.25 -7.87
C ALA A 75 12.11 9.24 -6.73
N LEU A 76 11.10 8.38 -6.72
CA LEU A 76 10.99 7.33 -5.72
C LEU A 76 12.01 6.24 -6.03
N ASP A 77 12.79 5.88 -5.02
CA ASP A 77 13.63 4.68 -5.06
C ASP A 77 12.72 3.44 -5.15
N PRO A 78 12.77 2.69 -6.27
CA PRO A 78 11.92 1.53 -6.49
C PRO A 78 12.01 0.48 -5.40
N GLU A 79 13.20 0.29 -4.79
CA GLU A 79 13.37 -0.70 -3.73
C GLU A 79 12.54 -0.37 -2.48
N LYS A 80 12.23 0.91 -2.25
CA LYS A 80 11.39 1.33 -1.14
C LYS A 80 9.93 0.92 -1.28
N LEU A 81 9.48 0.54 -2.48
CA LEU A 81 8.13 -0.03 -2.67
C LEU A 81 7.95 -1.34 -1.90
N ASN A 82 9.03 -2.02 -1.51
CA ASN A 82 8.97 -3.23 -0.70
C ASN A 82 8.30 -3.03 0.67
N VAL A 83 8.14 -1.79 1.16
CA VAL A 83 7.37 -1.51 2.39
C VAL A 83 5.92 -1.99 2.30
N PHE A 84 5.36 -2.07 1.09
CA PHE A 84 3.98 -2.51 0.89
C PHE A 84 3.80 -4.03 0.97
N ARG A 85 4.89 -4.83 1.05
CA ARG A 85 4.82 -6.30 1.23
C ARG A 85 4.10 -6.72 2.50
N THR A 86 4.11 -5.87 3.51
CA THR A 86 3.44 -6.16 4.78
C THR A 86 1.95 -5.81 4.76
N VAL A 87 1.49 -5.06 3.76
CA VAL A 87 0.10 -4.63 3.64
C VAL A 87 -0.74 -5.82 3.21
N ARG A 88 -1.76 -6.11 4.01
CA ARG A 88 -2.71 -7.21 3.80
C ARG A 88 -4.09 -6.69 3.41
N GLU A 89 -4.41 -5.44 3.76
CA GLU A 89 -5.73 -4.86 3.54
C GLU A 89 -5.61 -3.38 3.14
N ILE A 90 -6.42 -2.96 2.17
CA ILE A 90 -6.66 -1.56 1.79
C ILE A 90 -8.17 -1.35 1.86
N THR A 91 -8.65 -0.38 2.64
CA THR A 91 -10.10 -0.18 2.82
C THR A 91 -10.77 0.53 1.65
N GLY A 92 -10.00 1.25 0.83
CA GLY A 92 -10.45 1.96 -0.37
C GLY A 92 -10.02 1.25 -1.65
N TYR A 93 -9.40 2.01 -2.56
CA TYR A 93 -8.91 1.47 -3.85
C TYR A 93 -7.39 1.51 -3.98
N LEU A 94 -6.88 0.72 -4.93
CA LEU A 94 -5.51 0.78 -5.41
C LEU A 94 -5.52 1.31 -6.85
N ASN A 95 -4.87 2.45 -7.07
CA ASN A 95 -4.74 3.13 -8.35
C ASN A 95 -3.26 3.18 -8.76
N ILE A 96 -2.92 2.55 -9.88
CA ILE A 96 -1.55 2.48 -10.38
C ILE A 96 -1.55 3.02 -11.80
N GLN A 97 -0.99 4.22 -11.99
CA GLN A 97 -0.83 4.84 -13.31
C GLN A 97 0.59 4.71 -13.85
N SER A 98 1.58 4.61 -12.95
CA SER A 98 2.98 4.37 -13.30
C SER A 98 3.56 3.28 -12.40
N TRP A 99 4.55 2.55 -12.90
CA TRP A 99 5.27 1.53 -12.15
C TRP A 99 6.72 1.38 -12.64
N PRO A 100 7.71 1.10 -11.76
CA PRO A 100 9.10 0.95 -12.19
C PRO A 100 9.30 -0.24 -13.15
N LYS A 101 9.92 0.02 -14.30
CA LYS A 101 10.06 -0.96 -15.41
C LYS A 101 10.76 -2.28 -15.05
N HIS A 102 11.66 -2.25 -14.06
CA HIS A 102 12.40 -3.44 -13.61
C HIS A 102 11.62 -4.27 -12.59
N MET A 103 10.52 -3.75 -12.02
CA MET A 103 9.58 -4.51 -11.20
C MET A 103 8.51 -5.11 -12.09
N GLN A 104 8.83 -6.26 -12.68
CA GLN A 104 7.98 -6.92 -13.69
C GLN A 104 6.69 -7.54 -13.13
N ASN A 105 6.54 -7.65 -11.81
CA ASN A 105 5.34 -8.19 -11.16
C ASN A 105 4.92 -7.34 -9.96
N PHE A 106 3.61 -7.21 -9.73
CA PHE A 106 3.04 -6.61 -8.52
C PHE A 106 3.15 -7.51 -7.29
N SER A 107 4.09 -8.46 -7.26
CA SER A 107 4.34 -9.37 -6.13
C SER A 107 4.63 -8.65 -4.81
N ILE A 108 4.88 -7.35 -4.85
CA ILE A 108 4.94 -6.48 -3.68
C ILE A 108 3.59 -6.42 -2.96
N PHE A 109 2.48 -6.38 -3.68
CA PHE A 109 1.16 -6.51 -3.07
C PHE A 109 0.82 -7.99 -3.01
N SER A 110 1.02 -8.63 -1.86
CA SER A 110 0.48 -9.98 -1.58
C SER A 110 -1.04 -9.94 -1.31
N ILE A 111 -1.73 -8.91 -1.82
CA ILE A 111 -3.16 -8.69 -1.67
C ILE A 111 -3.84 -9.43 -2.83
N CYS A 112 -4.81 -10.30 -2.54
CA CYS A 112 -5.73 -10.82 -3.56
C CYS A 112 -6.46 -9.63 -4.20
N ALA A 113 -5.95 -9.14 -5.33
CA ALA A 113 -6.47 -7.98 -6.03
C ALA A 113 -7.78 -8.32 -6.78
N CYS A 114 -8.87 -8.57 -6.05
CA CYS A 114 -10.16 -8.91 -6.67
C CYS A 114 -10.96 -7.67 -7.15
N VAL A 115 -10.50 -6.42 -6.95
CA VAL A 115 -11.24 -5.23 -7.39
C VAL A 115 -10.30 -4.16 -7.95
N ALA A 116 -9.89 -4.31 -9.21
CA ALA A 116 -9.39 -3.20 -10.03
C ALA A 116 -10.47 -2.85 -11.06
N ARG A 117 -11.24 -1.77 -10.84
CA ARG A 117 -12.08 -1.16 -11.88
C ARG A 117 -11.26 -0.11 -12.62
N GLY A 118 -10.66 -0.52 -13.74
CA GLY A 118 -10.04 0.38 -14.71
C GLY A 118 -10.08 -0.23 -16.10
N LYS A 119 -10.23 0.61 -17.14
CA LYS A 119 -10.08 0.19 -18.54
C LYS A 119 -8.60 0.26 -18.89
N TRP A 120 -7.93 -0.89 -19.00
CA TRP A 120 -6.47 -0.96 -19.18
C TRP A 120 -6.13 -1.41 -20.60
N SER A 121 -5.92 -0.46 -21.51
CA SER A 121 -5.49 -0.74 -22.89
C SER A 121 -3.96 -0.85 -22.98
N ASP A 122 -3.50 -2.06 -23.34
CA ASP A 122 -2.24 -2.37 -24.04
C ASP A 122 -0.89 -2.06 -23.37
N SER A 123 -0.63 -2.59 -22.16
CA SER A 123 0.76 -2.71 -21.67
C SER A 123 1.13 -4.18 -21.35
N PRO A 124 2.27 -4.72 -21.86
CA PRO A 124 2.64 -6.13 -21.70
C PRO A 124 2.91 -6.57 -20.25
N VAL A 125 3.15 -5.60 -19.35
CA VAL A 125 3.49 -5.83 -17.93
C VAL A 125 2.32 -6.43 -17.14
N TRP A 126 1.09 -6.31 -17.63
CA TRP A 126 -0.12 -6.68 -16.87
C TRP A 126 -0.65 -8.09 -17.18
N ARG A 127 -0.02 -8.87 -18.08
CA ARG A 127 -0.43 -10.25 -18.35
C ARG A 127 -0.10 -11.22 -17.21
N THR A 128 0.77 -10.85 -16.28
CA THR A 128 1.18 -11.68 -15.13
C THR A 128 0.58 -11.23 -13.80
N ALA A 129 -0.26 -10.19 -13.78
CA ALA A 129 -1.06 -9.82 -12.61
C ALA A 129 -2.26 -10.77 -12.47
N GLY A 130 -1.96 -12.08 -12.34
CA GLY A 130 -2.91 -13.08 -11.91
C GLY A 130 -3.23 -12.87 -10.43
N CYS A 131 -4.24 -12.04 -10.18
CA CYS A 131 -5.08 -12.13 -9.00
C CYS A 131 -6.55 -12.25 -9.44
N CYS A 132 -6.76 -13.16 -10.39
CA CYS A 132 -7.77 -14.23 -10.46
C CYS A 132 -7.36 -15.16 -11.61
#